data_AF-A0A9D9IQG3-F1
#
_entry.id   AF-A0A9D9IQG3-F1
#
_cell.length_a   1.000
_cell.length_b   1.000
_cell.length_c   1.000
_cell.angle_alpha   90.00
_cell.angle_beta   90.00
_cell.angle_gamma   90.00
#
_symmetry.space_group_name_H-M   'P 1'
#
loop_
_entity.id
_entity.type
_entity.pdbx_description
1 polymer ?
#
loop_
_entity_poly.entity_id
_entity_poly.type
_entity_poly.pdbx_seq_one_letter_code
_entity_poly.pdbx_strand_id
1 'polypeptide(L)'
;MIFPRKGNINFKVIFRILGMLLQIEAGFMLVPLAVCYIYSEFSEAVSFLISIGITAGCGILLMLFTKSRDNDMGKREGILLTALTWVLFSLFGMLPFILGSAKLDVASAYFETMSGFTTTGVSAIASVEDVSHGILMWRAITHFVGGMGIILFTLAVI
;
A
#
# COMPACT_ATOMS: atom_id res chain seq x y z
N MET A 1 -11.88 28.88 -21.96
CA MET A 1 -10.67 28.03 -21.84
C MET A 1 -11.11 26.58 -21.99
N ILE A 2 -11.02 26.03 -23.21
CA ILE A 2 -11.53 24.70 -23.56
C ILE A 2 -10.37 23.72 -23.45
N PHE A 3 -10.32 22.94 -22.36
CA PHE A 3 -9.43 21.79 -22.30
C PHE A 3 -9.90 20.79 -23.36
N PRO A 4 -9.06 20.42 -24.36
CA PRO A 4 -9.45 19.39 -25.31
C PRO A 4 -9.67 18.09 -24.55
N ARG A 5 -10.90 17.57 -24.55
CA ARG A 5 -11.22 16.26 -23.96
C ARG A 5 -10.56 15.18 -24.84
N LYS A 6 -9.39 14.68 -24.44
CA LYS A 6 -8.95 13.34 -24.89
C LYS A 6 -10.05 12.37 -24.45
N GLY A 7 -10.73 11.73 -25.41
CA GLY A 7 -11.91 10.90 -25.15
C GLY A 7 -11.63 9.61 -24.39
N ASN A 8 -10.37 9.15 -24.38
CA ASN A 8 -9.98 7.85 -23.83
C ASN A 8 -9.04 8.00 -22.64
N ILE A 9 -9.32 7.22 -21.59
CA ILE A 9 -8.52 7.14 -20.36
C ILE A 9 -7.14 6.55 -20.68
N ASN A 10 -6.07 7.22 -20.26
CA ASN A 10 -4.71 6.71 -20.42
C ASN A 10 -4.35 5.68 -19.33
N PHE A 11 -4.81 4.43 -19.52
CA PHE A 11 -4.53 3.34 -18.58
C PHE A 11 -3.02 3.04 -18.39
N LYS A 12 -2.18 3.32 -19.40
CA LYS A 12 -0.73 3.11 -19.28
C LYS A 12 -0.13 4.03 -18.19
N VAL A 13 -0.52 5.30 -18.16
CA VAL A 13 -0.05 6.23 -17.12
C VAL A 13 -0.55 5.80 -15.74
N ILE A 14 -1.80 5.37 -15.63
CA ILE A 14 -2.39 4.90 -14.36
C ILE A 14 -1.60 3.70 -13.81
N PHE A 15 -1.43 2.64 -14.60
CA PHE A 15 -0.73 1.44 -14.14
C PHE A 15 0.75 1.70 -13.84
N ARG A 16 1.39 2.62 -14.58
CA ARG A 16 2.77 3.04 -14.27
C ARG A 16 2.85 3.69 -12.89
N ILE A 17 1.94 4.62 -12.58
CA ILE A 17 1.92 5.29 -11.29
C ILE A 17 1.56 4.29 -10.18
N LEU A 18 0.59 3.40 -10.39
CA LEU A 18 0.29 2.33 -9.44
C LEU A 18 1.52 1.46 -9.16
N GLY A 19 2.29 1.10 -10.20
CA GLY A 19 3.53 0.36 -10.03
C GLY A 19 4.59 1.10 -9.20
N MET A 20 4.71 2.42 -9.37
CA MET A 20 5.57 3.27 -8.53
C MET A 20 5.07 3.33 -7.08
N LEU A 21 3.77 3.44 -6.88
CA LEU A 21 3.15 3.46 -5.55
C LEU A 21 3.37 2.13 -4.82
N LEU A 22 3.31 0.99 -5.51
CA LEU A 22 3.66 -0.31 -4.92
C LEU A 22 5.15 -0.41 -4.53
N GLN A 23 6.06 0.26 -5.26
CA GLN A 23 7.46 0.33 -4.80
C GLN A 23 7.61 1.12 -3.50
N ILE A 24 6.82 2.19 -3.36
CA ILE A 24 6.81 2.99 -2.12
C ILE A 24 6.27 2.15 -0.96
N GLU A 25 5.19 1.40 -1.18
CA GLU A 25 4.63 0.49 -0.18
C GLU A 25 5.63 -0.60 0.23
N ALA A 26 6.28 -1.24 -0.74
CA ALA A 26 7.35 -2.21 -0.47
C ALA A 26 8.53 -1.56 0.30
N GLY A 27 8.84 -0.30 0.01
CA GLY A 27 9.82 0.49 0.76
C GLY A 27 9.41 0.71 2.22
N PHE A 28 8.13 1.00 2.47
CA PHE A 28 7.62 1.13 3.84
C PHE A 28 7.68 -0.19 4.62
N MET A 29 7.49 -1.34 3.97
CA MET A 29 7.63 -2.66 4.59
C MET A 29 9.08 -2.98 5.03
N LEU A 30 10.09 -2.23 4.57
CA LEU A 30 11.46 -2.39 5.07
C LEU A 30 11.61 -1.96 6.54
N VAL A 31 10.77 -1.04 7.02
CA VAL A 31 10.79 -0.58 8.41
C VAL A 31 10.39 -1.70 9.38
N PRO A 32 9.21 -2.36 9.25
CA PRO A 32 8.87 -3.48 10.10
C PRO A 32 9.81 -4.69 9.89
N LEU A 33 10.38 -4.88 8.69
CA LEU A 33 11.43 -5.87 8.49
C LEU A 33 12.65 -5.61 9.38
N ALA A 34 13.12 -4.36 9.45
CA ALA A 34 14.22 -3.98 10.33
C ALA A 34 13.86 -4.20 11.81
N VAL A 35 12.62 -3.90 12.21
CA VAL A 35 12.10 -4.20 13.56
C VAL A 35 12.17 -5.70 13.85
N CYS A 36 11.76 -6.56 12.92
CA CYS A 36 11.85 -8.00 13.09
C CYS A 36 13.29 -8.45 13.39
N TYR A 37 14.29 -7.89 12.70
CA TYR A 37 15.70 -8.20 12.97
C TYR A 37 16.17 -7.70 14.34
N ILE A 38 15.75 -6.49 14.77
CA ILE A 38 16.09 -5.92 16.07
C ILE A 38 15.55 -6.79 17.22
N TYR A 39 14.32 -7.27 17.09
CA TYR A 39 13.65 -8.10 18.10
C TYR A 39 13.90 -9.60 17.93
N SER A 40 14.77 -10.00 16.99
CA SER A 40 15.08 -11.41 16.70
C SER A 40 13.86 -12.25 16.26
N GLU A 41 12.87 -11.62 15.64
CA GLU A 41 11.63 -12.23 15.12
C GLU A 41 11.84 -12.74 13.67
N PHE A 42 12.79 -13.65 13.48
CA PHE A 42 13.21 -14.09 12.12
C PHE A 42 12.09 -14.73 11.30
N SER A 43 11.14 -15.43 11.94
CA SER A 43 9.98 -15.98 11.23
C SER A 43 9.11 -14.87 10.63
N GLU A 44 8.94 -13.76 11.34
CA GLU A 44 8.18 -12.60 10.84
C GLU A 44 8.97 -11.84 9.76
N ALA A 45 10.29 -11.76 9.91
CA ALA A 45 11.16 -11.16 8.89
C ALA A 45 10.99 -11.85 7.52
N VAL A 46 10.84 -13.19 7.51
CA VAL A 46 10.55 -13.94 6.27
C VAL A 46 9.20 -13.54 5.66
N SER A 47 8.16 -13.37 6.48
CA SER A 47 6.83 -12.92 6.02
C SER A 47 6.89 -11.53 5.39
N PHE A 48 7.65 -10.59 5.95
CA PHE A 48 7.90 -9.29 5.33
C PHE A 48 8.73 -9.39 4.05
N LEU A 49 9.79 -10.20 4.01
CA LEU A 49 10.61 -10.37 2.80
C LEU A 49 9.80 -10.92 1.62
N ILE A 50 8.92 -11.90 1.87
CA ILE A 50 8.01 -12.44 0.84
C ILE A 50 7.04 -11.35 0.40
N SER A 51 6.45 -10.61 1.34
CA SER A 51 5.51 -9.51 1.05
C SER A 51 6.16 -8.40 0.22
N ILE A 52 7.39 -8.00 0.57
CA ILE A 52 8.20 -7.04 -0.19
C ILE A 52 8.48 -7.57 -1.58
N GLY A 53 8.92 -8.83 -1.71
CA GLY A 53 9.24 -9.45 -2.99
C GLY A 53 8.03 -9.48 -3.94
N ILE A 54 6.86 -9.88 -3.44
CA ILE A 54 5.61 -9.89 -4.22
C ILE A 54 5.21 -8.47 -4.62
N THR A 55 5.14 -7.55 -3.65
CA THR A 55 4.70 -6.16 -3.88
C THR A 55 5.63 -5.42 -4.83
N ALA A 56 6.94 -5.49 -4.60
CA ALA A 56 7.94 -4.88 -5.45
C ALA A 56 7.96 -5.53 -6.84
N GLY A 57 7.88 -6.86 -6.92
CA GLY A 57 7.82 -7.59 -8.19
C GLY A 57 6.62 -7.18 -9.03
N CYS A 58 5.41 -7.16 -8.44
CA CYS A 58 4.20 -6.69 -9.12
C CYS A 58 4.33 -5.22 -9.56
N GLY A 59 4.85 -4.33 -8.71
CA GLY A 59 5.03 -2.93 -9.07
C GLY A 59 6.04 -2.72 -10.21
N ILE A 60 7.14 -3.48 -10.24
CA ILE A 60 8.12 -3.45 -11.33
C ILE A 60 7.49 -3.93 -12.63
N LEU A 61 6.76 -5.06 -12.59
CA LEU A 61 6.07 -5.58 -13.77
C LEU A 61 5.07 -4.55 -14.32
N LEU A 62 4.26 -3.93 -13.46
CA LEU A 62 3.36 -2.86 -13.87
C LEU A 62 4.11 -1.73 -14.56
N MET A 63 5.22 -1.24 -14.00
CA MET A 63 6.01 -0.16 -14.59
C MET A 63 6.66 -0.54 -15.93
N LEU A 64 7.17 -1.77 -16.07
CA LEU A 64 7.84 -2.23 -17.29
C LEU A 64 6.87 -2.35 -18.48
N PHE A 65 5.67 -2.89 -18.24
CA PHE A 65 4.67 -3.09 -19.31
C PHE A 65 3.89 -1.81 -19.69
N THR A 66 4.10 -0.70 -18.97
CA THR A 66 3.27 0.51 -19.11
C THR A 66 4.07 1.76 -19.47
N LYS A 67 5.21 1.57 -20.17
CA LYS A 67 6.04 2.66 -20.70
C LYS A 67 5.21 3.58 -21.62
N SER A 68 4.69 4.67 -21.06
CA SER A 68 3.97 5.71 -21.80
C SER A 68 4.95 6.79 -22.25
N ARG A 69 4.83 7.22 -23.51
CA ARG A 69 5.57 8.33 -24.08
C ARG A 69 4.94 9.69 -23.76
N ASP A 70 3.71 9.66 -23.26
CA ASP A 70 2.88 10.81 -22.93
C ASP A 70 2.51 10.71 -21.44
N ASN A 71 2.99 11.66 -20.63
CA ASN A 71 2.74 11.71 -19.17
C ASN A 71 1.52 12.57 -18.82
N ASP A 72 0.71 12.91 -19.83
CA ASP A 72 -0.45 13.77 -19.67
C ASP A 72 -1.56 13.02 -18.91
N MET A 73 -1.85 13.47 -17.70
CA MET A 73 -2.83 12.87 -16.80
C MET A 73 -4.02 13.82 -16.63
N GLY A 74 -5.19 13.39 -17.12
CA GLY A 74 -6.42 14.14 -16.96
C GLY A 74 -7.10 13.90 -15.62
N LYS A 75 -8.19 14.65 -15.38
CA LYS A 75 -8.99 14.53 -14.15
C LYS A 75 -9.62 13.15 -13.98
N ARG A 76 -10.01 12.49 -15.07
CA ARG A 76 -10.64 11.15 -15.03
C ARG A 76 -9.64 10.08 -14.62
N GLU A 77 -8.42 10.16 -15.14
CA GLU A 77 -7.30 9.31 -14.77
C GLU A 77 -6.96 9.47 -13.28
N GLY A 78 -6.94 10.71 -12.77
CA GLY A 78 -6.69 10.98 -11.35
C GLY A 78 -7.72 10.33 -10.43
N ILE A 79 -9.02 10.47 -10.73
CA ILE A 79 -10.10 9.86 -9.92
C ILE A 79 -9.96 8.32 -9.91
N LEU A 80 -9.72 7.72 -11.08
CA LEU A 80 -9.56 6.27 -11.19
C LEU A 80 -8.29 5.78 -10.47
N LEU A 81 -7.18 6.50 -10.63
CA LEU A 81 -5.92 6.22 -9.97
C LEU A 81 -6.10 6.21 -8.45
N THR A 82 -6.73 7.24 -7.87
CA THR A 82 -6.97 7.31 -6.43
C THR A 82 -7.76 6.11 -5.93
N ALA A 83 -8.88 5.76 -6.58
CA ALA A 83 -9.69 4.61 -6.19
C ALA A 83 -8.90 3.28 -6.24
N LEU A 84 -8.13 3.08 -7.32
CA LEU A 84 -7.30 1.87 -7.48
C LEU A 84 -6.15 1.81 -6.47
N THR A 85 -5.55 2.95 -6.11
CA THR A 85 -4.47 2.99 -5.11
C THR A 85 -4.92 2.43 -3.78
N TRP A 86 -6.08 2.85 -3.25
CA TRP A 86 -6.57 2.35 -1.96
C TRP A 86 -6.86 0.85 -1.98
N VAL A 87 -7.43 0.36 -3.09
CA VAL A 87 -7.71 -1.07 -3.27
C VAL A 87 -6.42 -1.87 -3.34
N LEU A 88 -5.44 -1.43 -4.13
CA LEU A 88 -4.17 -2.15 -4.30
C LEU A 88 -3.29 -2.09 -3.05
N PHE A 89 -3.15 -0.94 -2.41
CA PHE A 89 -2.41 -0.83 -1.14
C PHE A 89 -2.98 -1.79 -0.10
N SER A 90 -4.30 -1.88 0.00
CA SER A 90 -4.89 -2.82 0.96
C SER A 90 -4.69 -4.28 0.56
N LEU A 91 -4.66 -4.57 -0.74
CA LEU A 91 -4.43 -5.91 -1.27
C LEU A 91 -2.98 -6.39 -1.04
N PHE A 92 -1.99 -5.51 -1.17
CA PHE A 92 -0.59 -5.87 -0.98
C PHE A 92 -0.16 -5.73 0.49
N GLY A 93 -0.63 -4.68 1.18
CA GLY A 93 -0.40 -4.46 2.59
C GLY A 93 -1.00 -5.53 3.51
N MET A 94 -1.94 -6.36 3.02
CA MET A 94 -2.48 -7.49 3.79
C MET A 94 -1.52 -8.68 3.89
N LEU A 95 -0.52 -8.77 2.99
CA LEU A 95 0.35 -9.95 2.89
C LEU A 95 1.07 -10.30 4.20
N PRO A 96 1.68 -9.34 4.94
CA PRO A 96 2.29 -9.64 6.22
C PRO A 96 1.28 -10.16 7.26
N PHE A 97 0.03 -9.69 7.24
CA PHE A 97 -0.99 -10.14 8.19
C PHE A 97 -1.46 -11.58 7.94
N ILE A 98 -1.42 -12.05 6.69
CA ILE A 98 -1.74 -13.44 6.32
C ILE A 98 -0.56 -14.37 6.62
N LEU A 99 0.63 -13.95 6.22
CA LEU A 99 1.84 -14.79 6.28
C LEU A 99 2.51 -14.77 7.67
N GLY A 100 2.28 -13.72 8.44
CA GLY A 100 2.92 -13.44 9.72
C GLY A 100 2.24 -14.08 10.92
N SER A 101 2.64 -13.59 12.10
CA SER A 101 2.10 -14.04 13.40
C SER A 101 0.60 -13.79 13.57
N ALA A 102 0.03 -12.77 12.92
CA ALA A 102 -1.40 -12.44 13.00
C ALA A 102 -2.31 -13.52 12.39
N LYS A 103 -1.82 -14.28 11.40
CA LYS A 103 -2.51 -15.40 10.73
C LYS A 103 -3.98 -15.12 10.40
N LEU A 104 -4.27 -13.90 9.91
CA LEU A 104 -5.62 -13.51 9.55
C LEU A 104 -6.05 -14.22 8.27
N ASP A 105 -7.35 -14.52 8.17
CA ASP A 105 -7.93 -14.91 6.89
C ASP A 105 -7.97 -13.71 5.93
N VAL A 106 -8.17 -13.96 4.63
CA VAL A 106 -8.06 -12.92 3.59
C VAL A 106 -9.00 -11.74 3.86
N ALA A 107 -10.23 -12.00 4.32
CA ALA A 107 -11.20 -10.94 4.58
C ALA A 107 -10.75 -10.06 5.76
N SER A 108 -10.32 -10.68 6.87
CA SER A 108 -9.84 -9.94 8.04
C SER A 108 -8.53 -9.20 7.77
N ALA A 109 -7.61 -9.81 7.00
CA ALA A 109 -6.34 -9.18 6.65
C ALA A 109 -6.54 -7.95 5.75
N TYR A 110 -7.42 -8.07 4.74
CA TYR A 110 -7.78 -6.95 3.88
C TYR A 110 -8.48 -5.85 4.68
N PHE A 111 -9.38 -6.22 5.58
CA PHE A 111 -10.07 -5.29 6.47
C PHE A 111 -9.10 -4.55 7.41
N GLU A 112 -8.20 -5.25 8.09
CA GLU A 112 -7.18 -4.66 8.98
C GLU A 112 -6.32 -3.65 8.19
N THR A 113 -5.90 -4.02 6.98
CA THR A 113 -5.06 -3.17 6.13
C THR A 113 -5.80 -1.93 5.63
N MET A 114 -7.04 -2.09 5.14
CA MET A 114 -7.91 -0.98 4.76
C MET A 114 -8.09 -0.03 5.93
N SER A 115 -8.49 -0.55 7.10
CA SER A 115 -8.72 0.22 8.32
C SER A 115 -7.49 1.03 8.74
N GLY A 116 -6.29 0.44 8.62
CA GLY A 116 -5.03 1.13 8.87
C GLY A 116 -4.80 2.29 7.91
N PHE A 117 -4.81 2.04 6.61
CA PHE A 117 -4.56 3.08 5.59
C PHE A 117 -5.62 4.19 5.57
N THR A 118 -6.87 3.88 5.87
CA THR A 118 -7.94 4.90 5.97
C THR A 118 -7.99 5.57 7.33
N THR A 119 -7.10 5.21 8.25
CA THR A 119 -7.08 5.71 9.63
C THR A 119 -8.38 5.50 10.40
N THR A 120 -9.10 4.43 10.07
CA THR A 120 -10.36 4.05 10.74
C THR A 120 -10.10 3.46 12.12
N GLY A 121 -9.00 2.71 12.29
CA GLY A 121 -8.56 2.23 13.60
C GLY A 121 -9.38 1.08 14.21
N VAL A 122 -10.25 0.44 13.42
CA VAL A 122 -10.96 -0.79 13.82
C VAL A 122 -10.09 -1.99 13.49
N SER A 123 -9.95 -2.93 14.42
CA SER A 123 -9.05 -4.08 14.24
C SER A 123 -9.81 -5.40 14.13
N ALA A 124 -9.34 -6.27 13.23
CA ALA A 124 -9.72 -7.67 13.15
C ALA A 124 -8.78 -8.59 13.96
N ILE A 125 -7.69 -8.06 14.49
CA ILE A 125 -6.78 -8.79 15.38
C ILE A 125 -7.42 -8.85 16.77
N ALA A 126 -7.66 -10.06 17.27
CA ALA A 126 -8.35 -10.28 18.55
C ALA A 126 -7.51 -9.91 19.77
N SER A 127 -6.21 -10.21 19.74
CA SER A 127 -5.25 -9.96 20.82
C SER A 127 -4.00 -9.33 20.22
N VAL A 128 -3.74 -8.08 20.61
CA VAL A 128 -2.62 -7.30 20.06
C VAL A 128 -1.31 -7.67 20.77
N GLU A 129 -1.40 -8.25 21.97
CA GLU A 129 -0.24 -8.73 22.72
C GLU A 129 0.40 -9.99 22.10
N ASP A 130 -0.36 -10.73 21.28
CA ASP A 130 0.09 -12.02 20.72
C ASP A 130 0.74 -11.90 19.34
N VAL A 131 0.79 -10.70 18.76
CA VAL A 131 1.42 -10.46 17.45
C VAL A 131 2.83 -9.90 17.59
N SER A 132 3.67 -10.19 16.61
CA SER A 132 5.06 -9.75 16.57
C SER A 132 5.22 -8.22 16.53
N HIS A 133 6.36 -7.73 17.00
CA HIS A 133 6.71 -6.31 16.92
C HIS A 133 6.76 -5.82 15.46
N GLY A 134 7.17 -6.69 14.52
CA GLY A 134 7.08 -6.42 13.10
C GLY A 134 5.66 -6.10 12.61
N ILE A 135 4.68 -6.91 13.00
CA ILE A 135 3.27 -6.68 12.65
C ILE A 135 2.73 -5.41 13.32
N LEU A 136 3.05 -5.19 14.60
CA LEU A 136 2.65 -3.97 15.31
C LEU A 136 3.23 -2.72 14.64
N MET A 137 4.50 -2.78 14.22
CA MET A 137 5.12 -1.69 13.46
C MET A 137 4.42 -1.48 12.12
N TRP A 138 4.06 -2.54 11.40
CA TRP A 138 3.33 -2.40 10.14
C TRP A 138 1.96 -1.74 10.32
N ARG A 139 1.23 -2.07 11.40
CA ARG A 139 -0.01 -1.38 11.78
C ARG A 139 0.21 0.10 12.06
N ALA A 140 1.30 0.47 12.73
CA ALA A 140 1.63 1.87 12.97
C ALA A 140 1.98 2.60 11.66
N ILE A 141 2.74 1.96 10.77
CA ILE A 141 3.13 2.53 9.48
C ILE A 141 1.92 2.73 8.55
N THR A 142 0.99 1.77 8.47
CA THR A 142 -0.23 1.92 7.65
C THR A 142 -1.08 3.11 8.10
N HIS A 143 -1.27 3.29 9.42
CA HIS A 143 -1.93 4.47 9.98
C HIS A 143 -1.16 5.77 9.72
N PHE A 144 0.17 5.75 9.86
CA PHE A 144 1.01 6.92 9.59
C PHE A 144 0.90 7.36 8.12
N VAL A 145 1.00 6.41 7.18
CA VAL A 145 0.85 6.66 5.74
C VAL A 145 -0.54 7.20 5.41
N GLY A 146 -1.59 6.61 6.00
CA GLY A 146 -2.96 7.11 5.87
C GLY A 146 -3.12 8.56 6.34
N GLY A 147 -2.57 8.87 7.53
CA GLY A 147 -2.61 10.20 8.11
C GLY A 147 -1.86 11.25 7.29
N MET A 148 -0.71 10.90 6.71
CA MET A 148 0.02 11.78 5.79
C MET A 148 -0.84 12.20 4.59
N GLY A 149 -1.68 11.30 4.07
CA GLY A 149 -2.58 11.60 2.95
C GLY A 149 -3.56 12.74 3.25
N ILE A 150 -4.17 12.73 4.45
CA ILE A 150 -5.11 13.77 4.88
C ILE A 150 -4.40 15.11 5.09
N ILE A 151 -3.19 15.11 5.67
CA ILE A 151 -2.39 16.32 5.90
C ILE A 151 -2.03 16.98 4.57
N LEU A 152 -1.50 16.21 3.61
CA LEU A 152 -1.14 16.72 2.29
C LEU A 152 -2.35 17.26 1.53
N PHE A 153 -3.51 16.58 1.63
CA PHE A 153 -4.75 17.08 1.05
C PHE A 153 -5.17 18.42 1.67
N THR A 154 -5.13 18.51 3.00
CA THR A 154 -5.52 19.74 3.73
C THR A 154 -4.62 20.90 3.36
N LEU A 155 -3.30 20.67 3.30
CA LEU A 155 -2.31 21.67 2.88
C LEU A 155 -2.44 22.11 1.41
N ALA A 156 -2.95 21.25 0.52
CA ALA A 156 -3.16 21.60 -0.89
C ALA A 156 -4.41 22.48 -1.11
N VAL A 157 -5.34 22.50 -0.15
CA VAL A 157 -6.59 23.29 -0.22
C VAL A 157 -6.44 24.65 0.44
N ILE A 158 -5.57 24.77 1.45
CA ILE A 158 -5.26 26.03 2.16
C ILE A 158 -4.29 26.87 1.33
#